data_AF-A0A8C1HS42-F1
#
_entry.id   AF-A0A8C1HS42-F1
#
_cell.length_a   1.000
_cell.length_b   1.000
_cell.length_c   1.000
_cell.angle_alpha   90.00
_cell.angle_beta   90.00
_cell.angle_gamma   90.00
#
_symmetry.space_group_name_H-M   'P 1'
#
loop_
_entity.id
_entity.type
_entity.pdbx_description
1 polymer ?
#
loop_
_entity_poly.entity_id
_entity_poly.type
_entity_poly.pdbx_seq_one_letter_code
_entity_poly.pdbx_strand_id
1 'polypeptide(L)'
;MKPFCAVCILLLLTHDLALLSSTGMALKCNLCVSKGNGDPCTPSVQTCLSHMTACGNITFRPAPPTIRSCISMSTCWSYLLAPEVMAVCCRTDLCN
;
A
#
# COMPACT_ATOMS: atom_id res chain seq x y z
N MET A 1 -44.41 18.09 18.41
CA MET A 1 -43.18 17.35 18.74
C MET A 1 -42.56 16.89 17.43
N LYS A 2 -41.35 17.34 17.13
CA LYS A 2 -40.79 17.46 15.78
C LYS A 2 -40.01 16.18 15.40
N PRO A 3 -40.27 15.52 14.26
CA PRO A 3 -39.65 14.25 13.88
C PRO A 3 -38.26 14.40 13.26
N PHE A 4 -37.55 15.50 13.56
CA PHE A 4 -36.21 15.77 13.02
C PHE A 4 -35.09 14.96 13.70
N CYS A 5 -35.41 14.09 14.66
CA CYS A 5 -34.43 13.40 15.50
C CYS A 5 -33.99 12.03 14.95
N ALA A 6 -34.91 11.25 14.37
CA ALA A 6 -34.61 9.86 14.00
C ALA A 6 -33.72 9.72 12.75
N VAL A 7 -33.97 10.52 11.72
CA VAL A 7 -33.24 10.44 10.43
C VAL A 7 -31.78 10.89 10.59
N CYS A 8 -31.54 11.96 11.35
CA CYS A 8 -30.18 12.46 11.60
C CYS A 8 -29.34 11.48 12.42
N ILE A 9 -29.94 10.81 13.41
CA ILE A 9 -29.26 9.81 14.24
C ILE A 9 -28.87 8.58 13.39
N LEU A 10 -29.76 8.13 12.50
CA LEU A 10 -29.49 7.01 11.59
C LEU A 10 -28.37 7.33 10.60
N LEU A 11 -28.34 8.53 10.03
CA LEU A 11 -27.29 8.95 9.09
C LEU A 11 -25.90 9.00 9.75
N LEU A 12 -25.82 9.51 10.99
CA LEU A 12 -24.57 9.52 11.77
C LEU A 12 -24.10 8.10 12.07
N LEU A 13 -24.99 7.23 12.56
CA LEU A 13 -24.69 5.82 12.85
C LEU A 13 -24.19 5.05 11.61
N THR A 14 -24.75 5.33 10.42
CA THR A 14 -24.29 4.70 9.17
C THR A 14 -22.92 5.21 8.71
N HIS A 15 -22.56 6.45 9.03
CA HIS A 15 -21.26 7.03 8.67
C HIS A 15 -20.13 6.39 9.48
N ASP A 16 -20.33 6.23 10.79
CA ASP A 16 -19.35 5.59 11.69
C ASP A 16 -19.16 4.10 11.36
N LEU A 17 -20.24 3.39 11.00
CA LEU A 17 -20.17 1.97 10.64
C LEU A 17 -19.46 1.74 9.29
N ALA A 18 -19.59 2.67 8.34
CA ALA A 18 -18.86 2.62 7.07
C ALA A 18 -17.34 2.83 7.28
N LEU A 19 -16.94 3.66 8.26
CA LEU A 19 -15.53 3.83 8.63
C LEU A 19 -14.93 2.56 9.26
N LEU A 20 -15.67 1.90 10.17
CA LEU A 20 -15.25 0.64 10.80
C LEU A 20 -15.15 -0.53 9.81
N SER A 21 -15.96 -0.52 8.75
CA SER A 21 -16.02 -1.60 7.75
C SER A 21 -14.84 -1.59 6.76
N SER A 22 -13.94 -0.61 6.84
CA SER A 22 -12.72 -0.59 6.02
C SER A 22 -11.59 -1.48 6.56
N THR A 23 -11.89 -2.44 7.45
CA THR A 23 -11.02 -3.60 7.69
C THR A 23 -11.09 -4.57 6.50
N GLY A 24 -10.94 -4.06 5.27
CA GLY A 24 -10.42 -4.89 4.19
C GLY A 24 -9.08 -5.42 4.67
N MET A 25 -8.89 -6.73 4.61
CA MET A 25 -7.68 -7.41 5.08
C MET A 25 -6.45 -6.57 4.71
N ALA A 26 -5.73 -6.10 5.72
CA ALA A 26 -4.60 -5.20 5.49
C ALA A 26 -3.60 -5.91 4.57
N LEU A 27 -3.40 -5.34 3.37
CA LEU A 27 -2.53 -5.88 2.32
C LEU A 27 -1.17 -6.25 2.93
N LYS A 28 -0.64 -7.42 2.58
CA LYS A 28 0.70 -7.84 3.00
C LYS A 28 1.66 -7.79 1.84
N CYS A 29 2.83 -7.19 2.01
CA CYS A 29 3.86 -7.11 0.98
C CYS A 29 5.19 -7.68 1.48
N ASN A 30 6.05 -8.08 0.55
CA ASN A 30 7.45 -8.35 0.87
C ASN A 30 8.14 -7.02 1.20
N LEU A 31 8.81 -6.97 2.35
CA LEU A 31 9.67 -5.89 2.79
C LEU A 31 11.12 -6.32 2.64
N CYS A 32 11.87 -5.55 1.86
CA CYS A 32 13.29 -5.80 1.67
C CYS A 32 14.01 -4.56 1.11
N VAL A 33 15.25 -4.31 1.55
CA VAL A 33 16.11 -3.26 0.98
C VAL A 33 17.50 -3.83 0.71
N SER A 34 17.90 -3.91 -0.56
CA SER A 34 19.25 -4.27 -0.98
C SER A 34 20.06 -3.02 -1.29
N LYS A 35 21.35 -3.03 -0.96
CA LYS A 35 22.29 -1.93 -1.22
C LYS A 35 22.96 -2.01 -2.60
N GLY A 36 22.62 -3.00 -3.42
CA GLY A 36 23.17 -3.14 -4.79
C GLY A 36 24.60 -3.69 -4.86
N ASN A 37 25.12 -4.22 -3.77
CA ASN A 37 26.45 -4.83 -3.64
C ASN A 37 26.46 -6.36 -3.89
N GLY A 38 25.40 -6.90 -4.51
CA GLY A 38 25.26 -8.34 -4.78
C GLY A 38 24.70 -9.15 -3.61
N ASP A 39 24.48 -8.55 -2.44
CA ASP A 39 23.84 -9.22 -1.31
C ASP A 39 22.37 -9.53 -1.65
N PRO A 40 21.95 -10.81 -1.54
CA PRO A 40 20.57 -11.18 -1.77
C PRO A 40 19.69 -10.54 -0.70
N CYS A 41 18.59 -9.94 -1.16
CA CYS A 41 17.62 -9.32 -0.28
C CYS A 41 16.73 -10.40 0.33
N THR A 42 16.88 -10.72 1.63
CA THR A 42 16.00 -11.66 2.33
C THR A 42 14.68 -10.96 2.71
N PRO A 43 13.55 -11.30 2.08
CA PRO A 43 12.29 -10.61 2.32
C PRO A 43 11.69 -10.99 3.68
N SER A 44 11.12 -10.01 4.37
CA SER A 44 10.20 -10.19 5.49
C SER A 44 8.79 -9.75 5.10
N VAL A 45 7.78 -10.07 5.90
CA VAL A 45 6.40 -9.65 5.60
C VAL A 45 6.09 -8.33 6.29
N GLN A 46 5.60 -7.35 5.53
CA GLN A 46 5.08 -6.08 6.03
C GLN A 46 3.56 -6.04 5.82
N THR A 47 2.82 -5.75 6.89
CA THR A 47 1.40 -5.41 6.81
C THR A 47 1.27 -3.92 6.48
N CYS A 48 0.53 -3.60 5.42
CA CYS A 48 0.39 -2.24 4.93
C CYS A 48 -0.58 -1.42 5.79
N LEU A 49 -0.30 -0.13 5.91
CA LEU A 49 -1.24 0.85 6.44
C LEU A 49 -2.37 1.09 5.43
N SER A 50 -3.51 1.60 5.90
CA SER A 50 -4.71 1.83 5.08
C SER A 50 -4.47 2.67 3.82
N HIS A 51 -3.54 3.62 3.84
CA HIS A 51 -3.20 4.47 2.69
C HIS A 51 -2.15 3.85 1.74
N MET A 52 -1.53 2.73 2.12
CA MET A 52 -0.56 2.01 1.30
C MET A 52 -1.26 0.88 0.57
N THR A 53 -1.85 1.21 -0.57
CA THR A 53 -2.78 0.35 -1.29
C THR A 53 -2.12 -0.58 -2.32
N ALA A 54 -0.80 -0.70 -2.33
CA ALA A 54 -0.05 -1.51 -3.28
C ALA A 54 1.25 -2.07 -2.68
N CYS A 55 1.74 -3.14 -3.27
CA CYS A 55 3.09 -3.64 -3.08
C CYS A 55 3.98 -3.14 -4.22
N GLY A 56 5.13 -2.58 -3.88
CA GLY A 56 6.12 -2.06 -4.82
C GLY A 56 7.41 -2.86 -4.77
N ASN A 57 8.03 -3.09 -5.92
CA ASN A 57 9.41 -3.56 -6.06
C ASN A 57 10.14 -2.61 -7.01
N ILE A 58 11.02 -1.79 -6.46
CA ILE A 58 11.67 -0.66 -7.13
C ILE A 58 13.16 -0.93 -7.20
N THR A 59 13.70 -0.99 -8.41
CA THR A 59 15.11 -1.23 -8.71
C THR A 59 15.66 0.00 -9.42
N PHE A 60 16.65 0.66 -8.81
CA PHE A 60 17.31 1.83 -9.40
C PHE A 60 18.48 1.38 -10.28
N ARG A 61 18.76 2.04 -11.39
CA ARG A 61 19.96 1.79 -12.22
C ARG A 61 20.99 2.90 -11.98
N PRO A 62 22.30 2.68 -12.22
CA PRO A 62 22.96 1.52 -12.89
C PRO A 62 23.44 0.39 -11.97
N ALA A 63 23.72 0.62 -10.69
CA ALA A 63 24.06 -0.43 -9.72
C ALA A 63 22.88 -0.56 -8.74
N PRO A 64 22.15 -1.68 -8.67
CA PRO A 64 20.76 -1.56 -8.23
C PRO A 64 20.53 -1.75 -6.74
N PRO A 65 20.36 -0.68 -5.94
CA PRO A 65 19.56 -0.84 -4.76
C PRO A 65 18.16 -1.24 -5.21
N THR A 66 17.60 -2.22 -4.51
CA THR A 66 16.23 -2.68 -4.75
C THR A 66 15.45 -2.53 -3.46
N ILE A 67 14.25 -1.94 -3.55
CA ILE A 67 13.34 -1.70 -2.44
C ILE A 67 12.06 -2.45 -2.72
N ARG A 68 11.69 -3.36 -1.82
CA ARG A 68 10.38 -3.99 -1.76
C ARG A 68 9.66 -3.50 -0.53
N SER A 69 8.47 -2.94 -0.68
CA SER A 69 7.65 -2.50 0.45
C SER A 69 6.19 -2.25 0.06
N CYS A 70 5.35 -2.06 1.07
CA CYS A 70 4.09 -1.35 0.93
C CYS A 70 4.32 0.06 0.38
N ILE A 71 3.45 0.50 -0.52
CA ILE A 71 3.50 1.82 -1.16
C ILE A 71 2.08 2.24 -1.56
N SER A 72 1.84 3.54 -1.76
CA SER A 72 0.60 3.96 -2.43
C SER A 72 0.66 3.62 -3.92
N MET A 73 -0.50 3.32 -4.51
CA MET A 73 -0.57 3.04 -5.95
C MET A 73 -0.09 4.23 -6.79
N SER A 74 -0.37 5.45 -6.34
CA SER A 74 0.07 6.69 -7.00
C SER A 74 1.59 6.82 -7.02
N THR A 75 2.26 6.61 -5.88
CA THR A 75 3.73 6.68 -5.84
C THR A 75 4.35 5.55 -6.66
N CYS A 76 3.75 4.36 -6.66
CA CYS A 76 4.24 3.25 -7.49
C CYS A 76 4.17 3.58 -8.99
N TRP A 77 3.07 4.21 -9.44
CA TRP A 77 2.95 4.72 -10.81
C TRP A 77 3.99 5.79 -11.14
N SER A 78 4.32 6.68 -10.21
CA SER A 78 5.39 7.66 -10.43
C SER A 78 6.74 6.98 -10.71
N TYR A 79 7.05 5.86 -10.04
CA TYR A 79 8.27 5.10 -10.31
C TYR A 79 8.26 4.37 -11.67
N LEU A 80 7.11 3.91 -12.14
CA LEU A 80 6.98 3.34 -13.49
C LEU A 80 7.29 4.36 -14.59
N LEU A 81 7.07 5.65 -14.32
CA LEU A 81 7.32 6.75 -15.26
C LEU A 81 8.73 7.35 -15.12
N ALA A 82 9.46 7.01 -14.06
CA ALA A 82 10.77 7.59 -13.78
C ALA A 82 11.85 6.97 -14.70
N PRO A 83 12.68 7.79 -15.36
CA PRO A 83 13.83 7.27 -16.09
C PRO A 83 14.80 6.59 -15.11
N GLU A 84 15.49 5.55 -15.59
CA GLU A 84 16.48 4.79 -14.80
C GLU A 84 15.93 4.02 -13.59
N VAL A 85 14.61 3.87 -13.49
CA VAL A 85 13.94 3.04 -12.49
C VAL A 85 13.19 1.89 -13.16
N MET A 86 13.29 0.70 -12.60
CA MET A 86 12.38 -0.40 -12.90
C MET A 86 11.46 -0.60 -11.70
N ALA A 87 10.15 -0.58 -11.94
CA ALA A 87 9.16 -0.75 -10.89
C ALA A 87 8.18 -1.89 -11.24
N VAL A 88 7.82 -2.68 -10.24
CA VAL A 88 6.68 -3.61 -10.29
C VAL A 88 5.67 -3.18 -9.23
N CYS A 89 4.42 -3.03 -9.65
CA CYS A 89 3.31 -2.56 -8.82
C CYS A 89 2.17 -3.58 -8.85
N CYS A 90 1.70 -4.02 -7.69
CA CYS A 90 0.62 -5.01 -7.59
C CYS A 90 -0.21 -4.83 -6.31
N ARG A 91 -1.38 -5.47 -6.22
CA ARG A 91 -2.40 -5.22 -5.16
C ARG A 91 -2.88 -6.48 -4.43
N THR A 92 -2.15 -7.58 -4.56
CA THR A 92 -2.44 -8.85 -3.89
C THR A 92 -1.34 -9.16 -2.88
N ASP A 93 -1.62 -10.01 -1.91
CA ASP A 93 -0.64 -10.33 -0.87
C ASP A 93 0.66 -10.91 -1.48
N LEU A 94 1.80 -10.40 -1.01
CA LEU A 94 3.18 -10.85 -1.27
C LEU A 94 3.58 -10.91 -2.75
N CYS A 95 2.94 -10.10 -3.61
CA CYS A 95 3.15 -10.14 -5.05
C CYS A 95 4.43 -9.45 -5.56
N ASN A 96 5.18 -8.76 -4.70
CA ASN A 96 6.32 -7.89 -5.05
C ASN A 96 7.71 -8.48 -4.77
#